data_AF-A0A6G8CSX3-F1
#
_entry.id   AF-A0A6G8CSX3-F1
#
_cell.length_a   1.000
_cell.length_b   1.000
_cell.length_c   1.000
_cell.angle_alpha   90.00
_cell.angle_beta   90.00
_cell.angle_gamma   90.00
#
_symmetry.space_group_name_H-M   'P 1'
#
loop_
_entity.id
_entity.type
_entity.pdbx_description
1 polymer ?
#
loop_
_entity_poly.entity_id
_entity_poly.type
_entity_poly.pdbx_seq_one_letter_code
_entity_poly.pdbx_strand_id
1 'polypeptide(L)' 'MSDEKTTKELTAAEAAKRVKRTVVEYEDSKGKDGKPVKVAKSKQVVVATEEVLSFKDYGAHVVVVTKDGQKLSSAD' A
#
# COMPACT_ATOMS: atom_id res chain seq x y z
N MET A 1 17.27 34.89 -7.19
CA MET A 1 17.65 33.49 -6.92
C MET A 1 16.40 32.68 -7.10
N SER A 2 16.33 31.88 -8.17
CA SER A 2 15.19 31.02 -8.45
C SER A 2 15.50 29.67 -7.83
N ASP A 3 14.83 29.33 -6.73
CA ASP A 3 14.85 27.99 -6.16
C ASP A 3 14.12 27.04 -7.12
N GLU A 4 14.82 26.61 -8.17
CA GLU A 4 14.44 25.49 -9.03
C GLU A 4 14.70 24.18 -8.26
N LYS A 5 13.99 23.98 -7.15
CA LYS A 5 13.79 22.64 -6.64
C LYS A 5 12.79 22.01 -7.56
N THR A 6 13.24 21.06 -8.38
CA THR A 6 12.42 20.07 -9.05
C THR A 6 11.53 19.40 -8.00
N THR A 7 10.39 20.00 -7.68
CA THR A 7 9.28 19.35 -7.00
C THR A 7 8.80 18.32 -8.00
N LYS A 8 9.45 17.14 -8.03
CA LYS A 8 8.82 15.95 -8.60
C LYS A 8 7.58 15.77 -7.75
N GLU A 9 6.46 16.38 -8.16
CA GLU A 9 5.17 16.21 -7.53
C GLU A 9 4.99 14.72 -7.38
N LEU A 10 5.09 14.26 -6.13
CA LEU A 10 5.02 12.85 -5.83
C LEU A 10 3.59 12.48 -6.16
N THR A 11 3.35 11.83 -7.30
CA THR A 11 1.99 11.56 -7.74
C THR A 11 1.37 10.51 -6.82
N ALA A 12 0.04 10.46 -6.75
CA ALA A 12 -0.65 9.43 -5.97
C ALA A 12 -0.17 8.01 -6.35
N ALA A 13 0.16 7.77 -7.63
CA ALA A 13 0.70 6.49 -8.09
C ALA A 13 2.09 6.20 -7.54
N GLU A 14 2.98 7.20 -7.46
CA GLU A 14 4.31 7.03 -6.90
C GLU A 14 4.27 6.88 -5.37
N ALA A 15 3.36 7.61 -4.70
CA ALA A 15 3.10 7.45 -3.27
C ALA A 15 2.59 6.05 -2.96
N ALA A 16 1.61 5.57 -3.73
CA ALA A 16 1.01 4.26 -3.54
C ALA A 16 2.04 3.13 -3.76
N LYS A 17 2.92 3.25 -4.77
CA LYS A 17 4.04 2.32 -5.00
C LYS A 17 5.03 2.23 -3.85
N ARG A 18 5.25 3.33 -3.13
CA ARG A 18 6.16 3.36 -1.97
C ARG A 18 5.54 2.78 -0.71
N VAL A 19 4.22 2.64 -0.66
CA VAL A 19 3.51 2.20 0.53
C VAL A 19 2.91 0.83 0.28
N LYS A 20 3.32 -0.14 1.09
CA LYS A 20 2.80 -1.49 1.05
C LYS A 20 1.78 -1.66 2.17
N ARG A 21 0.70 -2.38 1.89
CA ARG A 21 -0.25 -2.82 2.90
C ARG A 21 -0.22 -4.33 2.98
N THR A 22 -0.27 -4.85 4.20
CA THR A 22 -0.44 -6.29 4.41
C THR A 22 -1.92 -6.61 4.27
N VAL A 23 -2.28 -7.42 3.28
CA VAL A 23 -3.63 -7.94 3.10
C VAL A 23 -3.61 -9.41 3.43
N VAL A 24 -4.64 -9.87 4.12
CA VAL A 24 -4.90 -11.29 4.33
C VAL A 24 -5.79 -11.76 3.19
N GLU A 25 -5.24 -12.59 2.32
CA GLU A 25 -6.00 -13.26 1.26
C GLU A 25 -6.29 -14.69 1.71
N TYR A 26 -7.50 -15.18 1.47
CA TYR A 26 -7.87 -16.56 1.77
C TYR A 26 -7.79 -17.37 0.49
N GLU A 27 -6.81 -18.26 0.40
CA GLU A 27 -6.63 -19.14 -0.74
C GLU A 27 -7.20 -20.54 -0.43
N ASP A 28 -7.85 -21.16 -1.40
CA ASP A 28 -8.32 -22.54 -1.30
C ASP A 28 -7.12 -23.49 -1.36
N SER A 29 -6.65 -23.90 -0.18
CA SER A 29 -5.60 -24.91 -0.04
C SER A 29 -6.22 -26.27 0.26
N LYS A 30 -5.55 -27.34 -0.18
CA LYS A 30 -5.99 -28.71 0.12
C LYS A 30 -5.57 -29.06 1.55
N GLY A 31 -6.55 -29.19 2.45
CA GLY A 31 -6.32 -29.65 3.82
C GLY A 31 -5.80 -31.09 3.86
N LYS A 32 -5.29 -31.52 5.02
CA LYS A 32 -4.75 -32.88 5.22
C LYS A 32 -5.75 -33.99 4.83
N ASP A 33 -7.04 -33.71 4.93
CA ASP A 33 -8.14 -34.64 4.60
C ASP A 33 -8.63 -34.52 3.14
N GLY A 34 -7.91 -33.80 2.28
CA GLY A 34 -8.27 -33.62 0.87
C GLY A 34 -9.41 -32.62 0.61
N LYS A 35 -9.99 -32.02 1.67
CA LYS A 35 -11.03 -30.99 1.57
C LYS A 35 -10.42 -29.60 1.28
N PRO A 36 -11.12 -28.73 0.53
CA PRO A 36 -10.70 -27.34 0.38
C PRO A 36 -10.81 -26.63 1.74
N VAL A 37 -9.70 -26.07 2.20
CA VAL A 37 -9.60 -25.26 3.43
C VAL A 37 -9.14 -23.88 3.02
N LYS A 38 -9.84 -22.85 3.49
CA LYS A 38 -9.43 -21.46 3.32
C LYS A 38 -8.25 -21.17 4.22
N VAL A 39 -7.07 -21.00 3.63
CA VAL A 39 -5.85 -20.65 4.38
C VAL A 39 -5.63 -19.16 4.26
N ALA A 40 -5.61 -18.48 5.41
CA ALA A 40 -5.25 -17.07 5.49
C ALA A 40 -3.76 -16.90 5.19
N LYS A 41 -3.43 -16.24 4.08
CA LYS A 41 -2.07 -15.92 3.69
C LYS A 41 -1.88 -14.41 3.71
N SER A 42 -0.95 -13.94 4.54
CA SER A 42 -0.55 -12.55 4.54
C SER A 42 0.29 -12.26 3.30
N LYS A 43 -0.16 -11.30 2.49
CA LYS A 43 0.54 -10.82 1.31
C LYS A 43 0.76 -9.32 1.44
N GLN A 44 1.98 -8.87 1.17
CA GLN A 44 2.24 -7.46 0.98
C GLN A 44 1.82 -7.08 -0.43
N VAL A 45 0.82 -6.20 -0.53
CA VAL A 45 0.39 -5.63 -1.79
C VAL A 45 0.64 -4.13 -1.75
N VAL A 46 0.99 -3.60 -2.91
CA VAL A 46 1.11 -2.15 -3.12
C VAL A 46 -0.29 -1.56 -3.04
N VAL A 47 -0.43 -0.40 -2.40
CA VAL A 47 -1.73 0.31 -2.39
C VAL A 47 -2.07 0.69 -3.83
N ALA A 48 -3.32 0.49 -4.25
CA ALA A 48 -3.73 0.93 -5.57
C ALA A 48 -3.92 2.45 -5.58
N THR A 49 -3.53 3.14 -6.67
CA THR A 49 -3.69 4.60 -6.80
C THR A 49 -5.15 5.03 -6.60
N GLU A 50 -6.09 4.20 -7.05
CA GLU A 50 -7.53 4.42 -6.90
C GLU A 50 -8.03 4.31 -5.46
N GLU A 51 -7.31 3.59 -4.60
CA GLU A 51 -7.60 3.50 -3.16
C GLU A 51 -6.99 4.67 -2.40
N VAL A 52 -6.06 5.45 -2.99
CA VAL A 52 -5.48 6.63 -2.33
C VAL A 52 -6.53 7.73 -2.25
N LEU A 53 -6.88 8.10 -1.02
CA LEU A 53 -7.72 9.26 -0.74
C LEU A 53 -6.86 10.52 -0.66
N SER A 54 -5.73 10.44 0.05
CA SER A 54 -4.79 11.54 0.21
C SER A 54 -3.41 10.99 0.50
N PHE A 55 -2.37 11.73 0.17
CA PHE A 55 -1.00 11.35 0.52
C PHE A 55 -0.21 12.59 0.92
N LYS A 56 0.81 12.39 1.73
CA LYS A 56 1.73 13.42 2.16
C LYS A 56 3.15 12.89 2.16
N ASP A 57 4.00 13.59 1.45
CA ASP A 57 5.43 13.34 1.44
C ASP A 57 6.10 14.14 2.56
N TYR A 58 6.88 13.46 3.40
CA TYR A 58 7.70 14.06 4.45
C TYR A 58 9.19 14.05 4.08
N GLY A 59 9.53 13.78 2.81
CA GLY A 59 10.89 13.63 2.30
C GLY A 59 11.57 12.33 2.75
N ALA A 60 11.56 12.03 4.05
CA ALA A 60 12.10 10.78 4.60
C ALA A 60 11.15 9.58 4.40
N HIS A 61 9.84 9.84 4.35
CA HIS A 61 8.82 8.82 4.15
C HIS A 61 7.55 9.44 3.58
N VAL A 62 6.72 8.60 2.97
CA VAL A 62 5.41 8.99 2.45
C VAL A 62 4.33 8.39 3.34
N VAL A 63 3.34 9.19 3.70
CA VAL A 63 2.13 8.73 4.37
C VAL A 63 0.98 8.77 3.37
N VAL A 64 0.32 7.65 3.17
CA VAL A 64 -0.86 7.51 2.31
C VAL A 64 -2.06 7.23 3.20
N VAL A 65 -3.14 7.95 2.95
CA VAL A 65 -4.47 7.71 3.51
C VAL A 65 -5.30 7.03 2.43
N THR A 66 -5.81 5.83 2.70
CA THR A 66 -6.71 5.13 1.79
C THR A 66 -8.16 5.58 1.97
N LYS A 67 -9.00 5.30 0.97
CA LYS A 67 -10.45 5.56 1.01
C LYS A 67 -11.16 4.79 2.12
N ASP A 68 -10.62 3.63 2.51
CA ASP A 68 -11.09 2.84 3.66
C ASP A 68 -10.72 3.46 5.03
N GLY A 69 -10.03 4.61 5.04
CA GLY A 69 -9.63 5.31 6.26
C GLY A 69 -8.35 4.76 6.90
N GLN A 70 -7.65 3.83 6.25
CA GLN A 70 -6.36 3.34 6.74
C GLN A 70 -5.25 4.34 6.40
N LYS A 71 -4.36 4.57 7.37
CA LYS A 71 -3.12 5.31 7.16
C LYS A 71 -1.97 4.33 7.04
N LEU A 72 -1.21 4.45 5.97
CA LEU A 72 -0.10 3.57 5.65
C LEU A 72 1.13 4.44 5.39
N SER A 73 2.26 4.06 5.95
CA SER A 73 3.53 4.80 5.82
C SER A 73 4.59 3.95 5.14
N SER A 74 5.43 4.58 4.31
CA SER A 74 6.56 3.88 3.68
C SER A 74 7.74 3.63 4.62
N ALA A 75 7.64 4.05 5.88
CA ALA A 75 8.66 3.85 6.92
C ALA A 75 8.36 2.66 7.84
N ASP A 76 7.23 1.97 7.62
CA ASP A 76 6.81 0.78 8.36
C ASP A 76 7.43 -0.50 7.77
#